data_AF-A0AAD4H2R9-F1
#
_entry.id   AF-A0AAD4H2R9-F1
#
_cell.length_a   1.000
_cell.length_b   1.000
_cell.length_c   1.000
_cell.angle_alpha   90.00
_cell.angle_beta   90.00
_cell.angle_gamma   90.00
#
_symmetry.space_group_name_H-M   'P 1'
#
loop_
_entity.id
_entity.type
_entity.pdbx_description
1 polymer ?
#
loop_
_entity_poly.entity_id
_entity_poly.type
_entity_poly.pdbx_seq_one_letter_code
_entity_poly.pdbx_strand_id
1 'polypeptide(L)'
;MDTMDINASLNGGESSSYPEDLCPPDNFNMVSTWIYRSSFPKKKNFSFLKKLGLKSILTLILEDYPDQNVKFLKENDITLFQFGIAGNK
;
A
#
# COMPACT_ATOMS: atom_id res chain seq x y z
N MET A 1 -43.56 -22.21 23.31
CA MET A 1 -43.64 -23.62 22.85
C MET A 1 -43.47 -23.57 21.35
N ASP A 2 -42.34 -24.10 20.91
CA ASP A 2 -41.76 -24.11 19.57
C ASP A 2 -42.75 -24.56 18.48
N THR A 3 -42.70 -24.09 17.24
CA THR A 3 -41.63 -24.34 16.25
C THR A 3 -41.98 -23.60 14.95
N MET A 4 -40.96 -23.17 14.19
CA MET A 4 -40.70 -23.58 12.80
C MET A 4 -39.62 -22.68 12.17
N ASP A 5 -38.51 -23.31 11.80
CA ASP A 5 -37.37 -22.75 11.08
C ASP A 5 -37.75 -22.12 9.75
N ILE A 6 -37.22 -20.92 9.49
CA ILE A 6 -37.11 -20.37 8.14
C ILE A 6 -35.62 -20.20 7.86
N ASN A 7 -35.04 -21.21 7.20
CA ASN A 7 -33.86 -21.03 6.38
C ASN A 7 -34.24 -20.09 5.22
N ALA A 8 -34.01 -18.80 5.37
CA ALA A 8 -33.91 -17.88 4.26
C ALA A 8 -32.42 -17.69 3.97
N SER A 9 -31.95 -18.38 2.93
CA SER A 9 -30.71 -18.07 2.24
C SER A 9 -30.59 -16.55 2.08
N LEU A 10 -29.55 -15.97 2.68
CA LEU A 10 -29.10 -14.62 2.34
C LEU A 10 -28.48 -14.69 0.93
N ASN A 11 -29.35 -14.68 -0.07
CA ASN A 11 -29.04 -14.16 -1.39
C ASN A 11 -28.81 -12.66 -1.28
N GLY A 12 -27.92 -12.15 -2.12
CA GLY A 12 -27.99 -10.78 -2.58
C GLY A 12 -26.72 -10.01 -2.30
N GLY A 13 -25.94 -9.80 -3.36
CA GLY A 13 -24.80 -8.91 -3.34
C GLY A 13 -25.21 -7.50 -2.95
N GLU A 14 -24.59 -7.00 -1.91
CA GLU A 14 -24.28 -5.59 -1.77
C GLU A 14 -22.77 -5.51 -1.61
N SER A 15 -22.06 -5.42 -2.74
CA SER A 15 -20.70 -4.87 -2.76
C SER A 15 -20.83 -3.40 -2.34
N SER A 16 -20.92 -3.18 -1.03
CA SER A 16 -20.65 -1.88 -0.46
C SER A 16 -19.28 -1.48 -0.98
N SER A 17 -19.28 -0.49 -1.87
CA SER A 17 -18.11 0.09 -2.51
C SER A 17 -17.32 0.85 -1.43
N TYR A 18 -16.79 0.13 -0.45
CA TYR A 18 -15.72 0.66 0.37
C TYR A 18 -14.55 0.89 -0.59
N PRO A 19 -14.04 2.12 -0.72
CA PRO A 19 -12.83 2.34 -1.50
C PRO A 19 -11.80 1.36 -0.95
N GLU A 20 -11.23 0.49 -1.82
CA GLU A 20 -10.17 -0.47 -1.45
C GLU A 20 -9.36 0.09 -0.29
N ASP A 21 -9.36 -0.57 0.88
CA ASP A 21 -8.79 -0.03 2.11
C ASP A 21 -7.39 0.53 1.85
N LEU A 22 -7.32 1.85 1.68
CA LEU A 22 -6.11 2.54 1.32
C LEU A 22 -5.28 2.71 2.58
N CYS A 23 -4.42 1.74 2.83
CA CYS A 23 -3.51 1.79 3.97
C CYS A 23 -2.27 2.59 3.58
N PRO A 24 -2.09 3.86 4.04
CA PRO A 24 -0.81 4.53 3.87
C PRO A 24 0.29 3.76 4.61
N PRO A 25 1.56 3.82 4.15
CA PRO A 25 2.67 3.30 4.92
C PRO A 25 2.81 4.04 6.26
N ASP A 26 3.47 3.41 7.23
CA ASP A 26 3.70 4.04 8.54
C ASP A 26 4.49 5.35 8.35
N ASN A 27 4.27 6.35 9.21
CA ASN A 27 4.89 7.69 9.12
C ASN A 27 4.73 8.39 7.75
N PHE A 28 3.67 8.06 6.99
CA PHE A 28 3.38 8.73 5.73
C PHE A 28 2.97 10.19 5.97
N ASN A 29 3.63 11.13 5.29
CA ASN A 29 3.26 12.53 5.31
C ASN A 29 3.70 13.23 4.01
N MET A 30 2.98 14.28 3.62
CA MET A 30 3.41 15.18 2.54
C MET A 30 4.42 16.18 3.11
N VAL A 31 5.58 16.28 2.48
CA VAL A 31 6.63 17.25 2.85
C VAL A 31 6.47 18.54 2.06
N SER A 32 6.19 18.40 0.76
CA SER A 32 5.91 19.49 -0.17
C SER A 32 4.99 18.96 -1.27
N THR A 33 4.47 19.83 -2.13
CA THR A 33 3.66 19.42 -3.27
C THR A 33 4.45 18.38 -4.10
N TRP A 34 3.84 17.21 -4.29
CA TRP A 34 4.43 16.05 -5.00
C TRP A 34 5.62 15.36 -4.30
N ILE A 35 5.97 15.77 -3.09
CA ILE A 35 7.05 15.15 -2.29
C ILE A 35 6.45 14.56 -1.01
N TYR A 36 6.62 13.26 -0.85
CA TYR A 36 6.12 12.50 0.29
C TYR A 36 7.26 11.82 1.02
N ARG A 37 7.06 11.57 2.32
CA ARG A 37 7.92 10.74 3.15
C ARG A 37 7.09 9.62 3.74
N SER A 38 7.71 8.48 3.99
CA SER A 38 7.12 7.40 4.78
C SER A 38 8.19 6.45 5.31
N SER A 39 7.78 5.57 6.21
CA SER A 39 8.51 4.34 6.51
C SER A 39 8.47 3.38 5.32
N PHE A 40 9.17 2.26 5.46
CA PHE A 40 9.28 1.25 4.42
C PHE A 40 7.90 0.68 4.01
N PRO A 41 7.52 0.71 2.71
CA PRO A 41 6.21 0.25 2.28
C PRO A 41 6.09 -1.28 2.28
N LYS A 42 4.94 -1.77 2.74
CA LYS A 42 4.56 -3.19 2.75
C LYS A 42 3.49 -3.44 1.68
N LYS A 43 3.22 -4.72 1.39
CA LYS A 43 2.21 -5.15 0.38
C LYS A 43 0.85 -4.46 0.55
N LYS A 44 0.38 -4.32 1.79
CA LYS A 44 -0.89 -3.65 2.12
C LYS A 44 -0.94 -2.18 1.70
N ASN A 45 0.22 -1.54 1.51
CA ASN A 45 0.32 -0.13 1.15
C ASN A 45 0.37 0.12 -0.37
N PHE A 46 0.53 -0.93 -1.18
CA PHE A 46 0.73 -0.77 -2.62
C PHE A 46 -0.47 -0.14 -3.33
N SER A 47 -1.70 -0.48 -2.94
CA SER A 47 -2.90 0.16 -3.49
C SER A 47 -2.94 1.67 -3.22
N PHE A 48 -2.45 2.11 -2.06
CA PHE A 48 -2.31 3.53 -1.74
C PHE A 48 -1.22 4.20 -2.57
N LEU A 49 -0.02 3.60 -2.66
CA LEU A 49 1.08 4.14 -3.46
C LEU A 49 0.73 4.24 -4.95
N LYS A 50 -0.06 3.29 -5.47
CA LYS A 50 -0.54 3.32 -6.85
C LYS A 50 -1.45 4.53 -7.11
N LYS A 51 -2.35 4.85 -6.18
CA LYS A 51 -3.23 6.03 -6.28
C LYS A 51 -2.48 7.36 -6.17
N LEU A 52 -1.31 7.40 -5.52
CA LEU A 52 -0.46 8.59 -5.49
C LEU A 52 0.13 8.94 -6.86
N GLY A 53 0.22 7.99 -7.79
CA GLY A 53 0.78 8.24 -9.14
C GLY A 53 2.26 8.62 -9.11
N LEU A 54 3.04 7.98 -8.23
CA LEU A 54 4.47 8.25 -8.09
C LEU A 54 5.23 7.89 -9.36
N LYS A 55 6.20 8.73 -9.76
CA LYS A 55 7.15 8.43 -10.84
C LYS A 55 8.47 7.85 -10.35
N SER A 56 8.81 8.14 -9.10
CA SER A 56 10.07 7.73 -8.51
C SER A 56 9.94 7.56 -7.01
N ILE A 57 10.73 6.64 -6.45
CA ILE A 57 10.90 6.43 -5.03
C ILE A 57 12.39 6.52 -4.71
N LEU A 58 12.72 7.24 -3.64
CA LEU A 58 14.06 7.29 -3.07
C LEU A 58 14.08 6.53 -1.75
N THR A 59 14.99 5.57 -1.61
CA THR A 59 15.18 4.78 -0.39
C THR A 59 16.59 4.98 0.16
N LEU A 60 16.69 5.01 1.48
CA LEU A 60 17.94 5.26 2.21
C LEU A 60 18.56 4.01 2.83
N ILE A 61 17.99 2.84 2.53
CA ILE A 61 18.42 1.56 3.10
C ILE A 61 19.70 1.05 2.42
N LEU A 62 20.55 0.39 3.20
CA LEU A 62 21.76 -0.28 2.70
C LEU A 62 21.44 -1.66 2.13
N GLU A 63 20.39 -2.30 2.64
CA GLU A 63 19.96 -3.63 2.24
C GLU A 63 19.33 -3.63 0.85
N ASP A 64 19.37 -4.79 0.20
CA ASP A 64 18.70 -4.99 -1.08
C ASP A 64 17.19 -4.74 -0.97
N TYR A 65 16.64 -4.05 -1.97
CA TYR A 65 15.21 -3.78 -2.02
C TYR A 65 14.44 -5.10 -2.28
N PRO A 66 13.43 -5.47 -1.46
CA PRO A 66 12.74 -6.74 -1.58
C PRO A 66 12.11 -6.94 -2.96
N ASP A 67 12.23 -8.16 -3.52
CA ASP A 67 11.75 -8.51 -4.86
C ASP A 67 10.29 -8.13 -5.12
N GLN A 68 9.43 -8.33 -4.12
CA GLN A 68 8.01 -7.99 -4.22
C GLN A 68 7.81 -6.48 -4.44
N ASN A 69 8.60 -5.66 -3.77
CA ASN A 69 8.53 -4.22 -3.92
C ASN A 69 9.13 -3.82 -5.28
N VAL A 70 10.29 -4.40 -5.67
CA VAL A 70 10.88 -4.18 -7.00
C VAL A 70 9.88 -4.50 -8.12
N LYS A 71 9.14 -5.60 -8.00
CA LYS A 71 8.10 -5.99 -8.97
C LYS A 71 6.99 -4.94 -9.04
N PHE A 72 6.50 -4.48 -7.89
CA PHE A 72 5.51 -3.40 -7.84
C PHE A 72 6.00 -2.12 -8.52
N LEU A 73 7.26 -1.72 -8.29
CA LEU A 73 7.83 -0.55 -8.94
C LEU A 73 7.86 -0.71 -10.47
N LYS A 74 8.29 -1.87 -10.97
CA LYS A 74 8.32 -2.17 -12.41
C LYS A 74 6.94 -2.17 -13.04
N GLU A 75 5.94 -2.74 -12.36
CA GLU A 75 4.55 -2.80 -12.86
C GLU A 75 3.85 -1.43 -12.92
N ASN A 76 4.37 -0.44 -12.19
CA ASN A 76 3.79 0.91 -12.12
C ASN A 76 4.74 1.98 -12.68
N ASP A 77 5.78 1.58 -13.44
CA ASP A 77 6.78 2.46 -14.06
C ASP A 77 7.45 3.44 -13.07
N ILE A 78 7.70 2.97 -11.85
CA ILE A 78 8.33 3.76 -10.78
C ILE A 78 9.84 3.52 -10.79
N THR A 79 10.61 4.59 -10.92
CA THR A 79 12.08 4.53 -10.84
C THR A 79 12.54 4.48 -9.38
N LEU A 80 13.36 3.48 -9.02
CA LEU A 80 13.98 3.39 -7.70
C LEU A 80 15.34 4.11 -7.69
N PHE A 81 15.51 5.03 -6.75
CA PHE A 81 16.80 5.61 -6.39
C PHE A 81 17.20 5.10 -5.00
N GLN A 82 18.23 4.27 -4.94
CA GLN A 82 18.70 3.71 -3.68
C GLN A 82 20.03 4.34 -3.28
N PHE A 83 20.04 5.03 -2.14
CA PHE A 83 21.22 5.63 -1.54
C PHE A 83 21.37 5.09 -0.13
N GLY A 84 22.10 3.99 0.01
CA GLY A 84 22.33 3.41 1.33
C GLY A 84 23.09 4.37 2.24
N ILE A 85 22.46 4.77 3.34
CA ILE A 85 23.11 5.56 4.39
C ILE A 85 23.34 4.63 5.57
N ALA A 86 24.57 4.61 6.10
CA ALA A 86 24.86 3.92 7.34
C ALA A 86 23.93 4.45 8.44
N GLY A 87 23.08 3.57 8.97
CA GLY A 87 22.12 3.94 10.00
C GLY A 87 22.84 4.66 11.14
N ASN A 88 22.40 5.88 11.45
CA ASN A 88 22.90 6.59 12.60
C ASN A 88 22.31 5.90 13.84
N LYS A 89 23.17 5.41 14.73
CA LYS A 89 22.78 4.73 15.97
C LYS A 89 22.68 5.74 17.11
#